data_AF-A0A382JZE6-F1
#
_entry.id   AF-A0A382JZE6-F1
#
_cell.length_a   1.000
_cell.length_b   1.000
_cell.length_c   1.000
_cell.angle_alpha   90.00
_cell.angle_beta   90.00
_cell.angle_gamma   90.00
#
_symmetry.space_group_name_H-M   'P 1'
#
loop_
_entity.id
_entity.type
_entity.pdbx_description
1 polymer ?
#
loop_
_entity_poly.entity_id
_entity_poly.type
_entity_poly.pdbx_seq_one_letter_code
_entity_poly.pdbx_strand_id
1 'polypeptide(L)'
;MQGFIKNNIIMLVLLNSASVFSYLFQLVLGKNLSPVDYGIFNSLNSLIAILATPSEILHILFSRFIVKLSISGLNQVKCLLIKSINIMLWVSAGIFLFGLASLPLLKSFLHLDANTPFILMLLALAISLILPILFGLLEGLHRFTLL
;
A
#
# COMPACT_ATOMS: atom_id res chain seq x y z
N MET A 1 30.41 9.11 -2.89
CA MET A 1 29.51 9.55 -3.99
C MET A 1 29.01 8.41 -4.88
N GLN A 2 29.87 7.49 -5.35
CA GLN A 2 29.45 6.39 -6.24
C GLN A 2 28.34 5.48 -5.68
N GLY A 3 28.39 5.12 -4.39
CA GLY A 3 27.34 4.31 -3.75
C GLY A 3 25.98 5.00 -3.66
N PHE A 4 25.96 6.33 -3.45
CA PHE A 4 24.74 7.12 -3.42
C PHE A 4 24.07 7.15 -4.80
N ILE A 5 24.84 7.41 -5.86
CA ILE A 5 24.33 7.45 -7.23
C ILE A 5 23.77 6.08 -7.65
N LYS A 6 24.49 4.99 -7.34
CA LYS A 6 24.04 3.62 -7.62
C LYS A 6 22.70 3.30 -6.95
N ASN A 7 22.55 3.61 -5.66
CA ASN A 7 21.32 3.33 -4.92
C ASN A 7 20.13 4.15 -5.45
N ASN A 8 20.35 5.43 -5.79
CA ASN A 8 19.30 6.25 -6.38
C ASN A 8 18.86 5.74 -7.77
N ILE A 9 19.78 5.29 -8.61
CA ILE A 9 19.44 4.70 -9.91
C ILE A 9 18.62 3.41 -9.71
N ILE A 10 19.00 2.55 -8.76
CA ILE A 10 18.25 1.33 -8.45
C ILE A 10 16.82 1.68 -8.02
N MET A 11 16.66 2.63 -7.08
CA MET A 11 15.33 3.10 -6.65
C MET A 11 14.52 3.67 -7.81
N LEU A 12 15.15 4.47 -8.68
CA LEU A 12 14.49 5.03 -9.86
C LEU A 12 13.97 3.92 -10.77
N VAL A 13 14.79 2.91 -11.07
CA VAL A 13 14.40 1.79 -11.93
C VAL A 13 13.28 0.96 -11.30
N LEU A 14 13.36 0.65 -10.01
CA LEU A 14 12.34 -0.14 -9.31
C LEU A 14 10.99 0.57 -9.28
N LEU A 15 10.97 1.85 -8.89
CA LEU A 15 9.74 2.65 -8.80
C LEU A 15 9.10 2.88 -10.19
N ASN A 16 9.92 3.14 -11.21
CA ASN A 16 9.41 3.28 -12.58
C ASN A 16 8.92 1.93 -13.14
N SER A 17 9.58 0.82 -12.80
CA SER A 17 9.12 -0.52 -13.21
C SER A 17 7.73 -0.82 -12.65
N ALA A 18 7.49 -0.53 -11.36
CA ALA A 18 6.17 -0.66 -10.76
C ALA A 18 5.12 0.18 -11.51
N SER A 19 5.47 1.39 -11.93
CA SER A 19 4.60 2.27 -12.73
C SER A 19 4.31 1.68 -14.12
N VAL A 20 5.31 1.11 -14.78
CA VAL A 20 5.15 0.40 -16.07
C VAL A 20 4.21 -0.79 -15.92
N PHE A 21 4.38 -1.62 -14.90
CA PHE A 21 3.50 -2.76 -14.65
C PHE A 21 2.06 -2.32 -14.34
N SER A 22 1.89 -1.26 -13.56
CA SER A 22 0.57 -0.67 -13.29
C SER A 22 -0.12 -0.21 -14.57
N TYR A 23 0.62 0.44 -15.47
CA TYR A 23 0.09 0.85 -16.77
C TYR A 23 -0.26 -0.34 -17.67
N LEU A 24 0.60 -1.36 -17.76
CA LEU A 24 0.31 -2.58 -18.52
C LEU A 24 -0.93 -3.31 -17.96
N PHE A 25 -1.08 -3.34 -16.64
CA PHE A 25 -2.27 -3.89 -15.98
C PHE A 25 -3.54 -3.13 -16.38
N GLN A 26 -3.50 -1.80 -16.39
CA GLN A 26 -4.62 -0.97 -16.86
C GLN A 26 -4.95 -1.22 -18.34
N LEU A 27 -3.95 -1.40 -19.20
CA LEU A 27 -4.17 -1.76 -20.61
C LEU A 27 -4.86 -3.12 -20.77
N VAL A 28 -4.41 -4.12 -20.01
CA VAL A 28 -5.03 -5.45 -20.00
C VAL A 28 -6.47 -5.37 -19.51
N LEU A 29 -6.74 -4.63 -18.42
CA LEU A 29 -8.09 -4.44 -17.92
C LEU A 29 -8.98 -3.71 -18.92
N GLY A 30 -8.50 -2.62 -19.53
CA GLY A 30 -9.26 -1.86 -20.52
C GLY A 30 -9.62 -2.66 -21.77
N LYS A 31 -8.83 -3.68 -22.12
CA LYS A 31 -9.13 -4.60 -23.23
C LYS A 31 -10.10 -5.72 -22.84
N ASN A 32 -10.01 -6.25 -21.62
CA ASN A 32 -10.73 -7.46 -21.21
C ASN A 32 -12.04 -7.18 -20.47
N LEU A 33 -12.20 -5.98 -19.89
CA LEU A 33 -13.41 -5.59 -19.18
C LEU A 33 -14.36 -4.80 -20.08
N SER A 34 -15.66 -4.92 -19.82
CA SER A 34 -16.63 -4.01 -20.42
C SER A 34 -16.39 -2.57 -19.93
N PRO A 35 -16.84 -1.53 -20.66
CA PRO A 35 -16.71 -0.14 -20.20
C PRO A 35 -17.32 0.09 -18.82
N VAL A 36 -18.40 -0.62 -18.49
CA VAL A 36 -19.07 -0.55 -17.18
C VAL A 36 -18.21 -1.15 -16.08
N ASP A 37 -17.71 -2.38 -16.28
CA ASP A 37 -16.85 -3.07 -15.30
C ASP A 37 -15.53 -2.34 -15.07
N TYR A 38 -14.96 -1.76 -16.13
CA TYR A 38 -13.76 -0.93 -16.05
C TYR A 38 -14.01 0.36 -15.25
N GLY A 39 -15.18 0.98 -15.41
CA GLY A 39 -15.59 2.15 -14.61
C GLY A 39 -15.77 1.80 -13.13
N ILE A 40 -16.39 0.66 -12.83
CA ILE A 40 -16.54 0.14 -11.46
C ILE A 40 -15.16 -0.12 -10.84
N PHE A 41 -14.28 -0.83 -11.55
CA PHE A 41 -12.93 -1.14 -11.07
C PHE A 41 -12.15 0.13 -10.72
N ASN A 42 -12.15 1.13 -11.60
CA ASN A 42 -11.44 2.38 -11.35
C ASN A 42 -12.05 3.20 -10.22
N SER A 43 -13.38 3.13 -10.04
CA SER A 43 -14.06 3.78 -8.90
C SER A 43 -13.62 3.16 -7.57
N LEU A 44 -13.60 1.83 -7.49
CA LEU A 44 -13.09 1.10 -6.33
C LEU A 44 -11.60 1.38 -6.08
N ASN A 45 -10.78 1.39 -7.13
CA ASN A 45 -9.36 1.69 -7.02
C ASN A 45 -9.11 3.14 -6.53
N SER A 46 -9.94 4.09 -6.96
CA SER A 46 -9.89 5.48 -6.49
C SER A 46 -10.26 5.60 -5.02
N LEU A 47 -11.23 4.82 -4.54
CA LEU A 47 -11.54 4.72 -3.11
C LEU A 47 -10.36 4.18 -2.30
N ILE A 48 -9.68 3.13 -2.80
CA ILE A 48 -8.44 2.63 -2.16
C ILE A 48 -7.43 3.76 -2.07
N ALA A 49 -7.16 4.48 -3.17
CA ALA A 49 -6.19 5.56 -3.20
C ALA A 49 -6.51 6.62 -2.14
N ILE A 50 -7.74 7.14 -2.11
CA ILE A 50 -8.17 8.17 -1.13
C ILE A 50 -7.97 7.69 0.31
N LEU A 51 -8.37 6.45 0.61
CA LEU A 51 -8.29 5.90 1.97
C LEU A 51 -6.87 5.52 2.38
N ALA A 52 -6.02 5.13 1.42
CA ALA A 52 -4.65 4.73 1.66
C ALA A 52 -3.68 5.93 1.75
N THR A 53 -3.96 7.07 1.11
CA THR A 53 -3.08 8.26 1.10
C THR A 53 -2.56 8.67 2.48
N PRO A 54 -3.38 8.73 3.56
CA PRO A 54 -2.87 9.09 4.89
C PRO A 54 -1.77 8.16 5.42
N SER A 55 -1.77 6.89 4.98
CA SER A 55 -0.77 5.91 5.38
C SER A 55 0.60 6.14 4.72
N GLU A 56 0.68 6.87 3.61
CA GLU A 56 1.95 7.15 2.94
C GLU A 56 2.90 7.98 3.81
N ILE A 57 2.36 8.87 4.66
CA ILE A 57 3.17 9.65 5.61
C ILE A 57 3.89 8.72 6.60
N LEU A 58 3.29 7.56 6.93
CA LEU A 58 3.93 6.59 7.82
C LEU A 58 5.26 6.13 7.25
N HIS A 59 5.39 5.95 5.94
CA HIS A 59 6.66 5.57 5.31
C HIS A 59 7.82 6.48 5.76
N ILE A 60 7.64 7.79 5.60
CA ILE A 60 8.66 8.79 5.93
C ILE A 60 8.92 8.84 7.45
N LEU A 61 7.87 8.75 8.26
CA LEU A 61 8.01 8.75 9.72
C LEU A 61 8.81 7.54 10.20
N PHE A 62 8.47 6.34 9.73
CA PHE A 62 9.17 5.10 10.08
C PHE A 62 10.64 5.15 9.64
N SER A 63 10.91 5.58 8.41
CA SER A 63 12.27 5.76 7.90
C SER A 63 13.11 6.63 8.85
N ARG A 64 12.58 7.79 9.26
CA ARG A 64 13.28 8.70 10.21
C ARG A 64 13.46 8.11 11.61
N PHE A 65 12.44 7.45 12.17
CA PHE A 65 12.54 6.84 13.50
C PHE A 65 13.52 5.67 13.50
N ILE A 66 13.54 4.87 12.43
CA ILE A 66 14.41 3.70 12.31
C ILE A 66 15.87 4.12 12.17
N VAL A 67 16.17 5.18 11.41
CA VAL A 67 17.52 5.75 11.38
C VAL A 67 17.98 6.12 12.79
N LYS A 68 17.16 6.84 13.57
CA LYS A 68 17.51 7.24 14.94
C LYS A 68 17.68 6.05 15.89
N LEU A 69 16.77 5.08 15.85
CA LEU A 69 16.78 3.90 16.72
C LEU A 69 17.86 2.88 16.32
N SER A 70 18.29 2.87 15.06
CA SER A 70 19.36 1.98 14.60
C SER A 70 20.71 2.30 15.26
N ILE A 71 20.91 3.55 15.71
CA ILE A 71 22.10 4.00 16.42
C ILE A 71 22.17 3.38 17.83
N SER A 72 21.03 3.27 18.52
CA SER A 72 20.91 2.67 19.86
C SER A 72 20.77 1.15 19.84
N GLY A 73 20.57 0.54 18.67
CA GLY A 73 20.64 -0.90 18.44
C GLY A 73 19.39 -1.52 17.80
N LEU A 74 19.60 -2.62 17.06
CA LEU A 74 18.56 -3.28 16.26
C LEU A 74 17.37 -3.83 17.07
N ASN A 75 17.55 -4.07 18.37
CA ASN A 75 16.48 -4.60 19.21
C ASN A 75 15.31 -3.60 19.36
N GLN A 76 15.61 -2.30 19.40
CA GLN A 76 14.60 -1.26 19.49
C GLN A 76 13.85 -1.09 18.16
N VAL A 77 14.54 -1.22 17.03
CA VAL A 77 13.94 -1.24 15.69
C VAL A 77 12.97 -2.41 15.55
N LYS A 78 13.38 -3.61 16.00
CA LYS A 78 12.50 -4.80 15.99
C LYS A 78 11.26 -4.61 16.87
N CYS A 79 11.42 -4.06 18.07
CA CYS A 79 10.29 -3.79 18.97
C CYS A 79 9.30 -2.79 18.36
N LEU A 80 9.80 -1.69 17.78
CA LEU A 80 8.97 -0.71 17.07
C LEU A 80 8.21 -1.39 15.93
N LEU A 81 8.90 -2.14 15.07
CA LEU A 81 8.30 -2.81 13.92
C LEU A 81 7.18 -3.78 14.34
N ILE A 82 7.43 -4.66 15.31
CA ILE A 82 6.42 -5.63 15.77
C ILE A 82 5.21 -4.91 16.34
N LYS A 83 5.42 -3.90 17.18
CA LYS A 83 4.33 -3.14 17.80
C LYS A 83 3.50 -2.41 16.75
N SER A 84 4.17 -1.78 15.78
CA SER A 84 3.51 -1.04 14.69
C SER A 84 2.75 -1.93 13.73
N ILE A 85 3.31 -3.08 13.34
CA ILE A 85 2.61 -4.07 12.53
C ILE A 85 1.39 -4.60 13.29
N ASN A 86 1.52 -4.92 14.57
CA ASN A 86 0.39 -5.41 15.36
C ASN A 86 -0.74 -4.36 15.45
N ILE A 87 -0.40 -3.10 15.70
CA ILE A 87 -1.39 -2.00 15.70
C ILE A 87 -2.03 -1.87 14.31
N MET A 88 -1.25 -1.89 13.23
CA MET A 88 -1.81 -1.77 11.88
C MET A 88 -2.63 -2.98 11.46
N LEU A 89 -2.35 -4.18 11.98
CA LEU A 89 -3.22 -5.33 11.80
C LEU A 89 -4.59 -5.10 12.44
N TRP A 90 -4.65 -4.54 13.65
CA TRP A 90 -5.91 -4.18 14.28
C TRP A 90 -6.65 -3.06 13.54
N VAL A 91 -5.93 -2.03 13.08
CA VAL A 91 -6.51 -0.94 12.26
C VAL A 91 -7.07 -1.51 10.95
N SER A 92 -6.30 -2.35 10.26
CA SER A 92 -6.69 -2.95 8.98
C SER A 92 -7.88 -3.90 9.17
N ALA A 93 -7.91 -4.68 10.24
CA ALA A 93 -9.06 -5.52 10.59
C ALA A 93 -10.31 -4.66 10.89
N GLY A 94 -10.14 -3.54 11.61
CA GLY A 94 -11.23 -2.60 11.88
C GLY A 94 -11.80 -1.99 10.60
N ILE A 95 -10.93 -1.52 9.70
CA ILE A 95 -11.33 -0.98 8.38
C ILE A 95 -12.01 -2.05 7.54
N PHE A 96 -11.50 -3.29 7.55
CA PHE A 96 -12.09 -4.39 6.81
C PHE A 96 -13.50 -4.73 7.33
N LEU A 97 -13.68 -4.86 8.65
CA LEU A 97 -14.98 -5.12 9.26
C LEU A 97 -15.97 -3.97 9.03
N PHE A 98 -15.51 -2.73 9.17
CA PHE A 98 -16.33 -1.55 8.87
C PHE A 98 -16.71 -1.49 7.39
N GLY A 99 -15.79 -1.83 6.49
CA GLY A 99 -16.03 -1.95 5.06
C GLY A 99 -17.08 -3.01 4.72
N LEU A 100 -17.05 -4.16 5.39
CA LEU A 100 -18.09 -5.18 5.23
C LEU A 100 -19.46 -4.69 5.71
N ALA A 101 -19.51 -3.92 6.79
CA ALA A 101 -20.76 -3.32 7.28
C ALA A 101 -21.31 -2.24 6.33
N SER A 102 -20.44 -1.53 5.59
CA SER A 102 -20.82 -0.52 4.61
C SER A 102 -21.14 -1.09 3.21
N LEU A 103 -20.95 -2.40 3.01
CA LEU A 103 -21.25 -3.12 1.78
C LEU A 103 -22.65 -2.84 1.19
N PRO A 104 -23.77 -2.85 1.94
CA PRO A 104 -25.09 -2.55 1.36
C PRO A 104 -25.20 -1.10 0.87
N LEU A 105 -24.55 -0.14 1.54
CA LEU A 105 -24.55 1.27 1.15
C LEU A 105 -23.74 1.48 -0.14
N LEU A 106 -22.57 0.85 -0.23
CA LEU A 106 -21.72 0.95 -1.42
C LEU A 106 -22.29 0.18 -2.61
N LYS A 107 -22.97 -0.94 -2.37
CA LYS A 107 -23.62 -1.72 -3.44
C LYS A 107 -24.69 -0.91 -4.15
N SER A 108 -25.50 -0.14 -3.42
CA SER A 108 -26.52 0.73 -4.02
C SER A 108 -25.91 1.96 -4.69
N PHE A 109 -24.84 2.53 -4.12
CA PHE A 109 -24.18 3.71 -4.70
C PHE A 109 -23.43 3.38 -6.01
N LEU A 110 -22.67 2.29 -6.03
CA LEU A 110 -21.85 1.87 -7.17
C LEU A 110 -22.59 0.94 -8.16
N HIS A 111 -23.86 0.59 -7.89
CA HIS A 111 -24.65 -0.35 -8.70
C HIS A 111 -23.92 -1.66 -8.98
N LEU A 112 -23.34 -2.26 -7.92
CA LEU A 112 -22.55 -3.48 -8.06
C LEU A 112 -23.46 -4.71 -8.18
N ASP A 113 -23.32 -5.47 -9.27
CA ASP A 113 -24.02 -6.75 -9.45
C ASP A 113 -23.43 -7.86 -8.57
N ALA A 114 -22.11 -7.83 -8.37
CA ALA A 114 -21.36 -8.82 -7.60
C ALA A 114 -20.66 -8.21 -6.38
N ASN A 115 -20.63 -8.96 -5.27
CA ASN A 115 -19.95 -8.53 -4.04
C ASN A 115 -18.42 -8.76 -4.09
N THR A 116 -17.96 -9.63 -5.00
CA THR A 116 -16.55 -10.05 -5.10
C THR A 116 -15.57 -8.90 -5.34
N PRO A 117 -15.80 -7.95 -6.27
CA PRO A 117 -14.86 -6.86 -6.53
C PRO A 117 -14.65 -5.96 -5.30
N PHE A 118 -15.71 -5.76 -4.51
CA PHE A 118 -15.64 -4.95 -3.30
C PHE A 118 -14.88 -5.65 -2.17
N ILE A 119 -15.07 -6.96 -1.97
CA ILE A 119 -14.29 -7.72 -0.98
C ILE A 119 -12.81 -7.73 -1.35
N LEU A 120 -12.48 -7.90 -2.63
CA LEU A 120 -11.10 -7.82 -3.12
C LEU A 120 -10.50 -6.43 -2.91
N MET A 121 -11.29 -5.37 -3.14
CA MET A 121 -10.88 -3.98 -2.84
C MET A 121 -10.56 -3.79 -1.35
N LEU A 122 -11.42 -4.29 -0.44
CA LEU A 122 -11.19 -4.19 1.00
C LEU A 122 -9.93 -4.96 1.44
N LEU A 123 -9.70 -6.15 0.88
CA LEU A 123 -8.46 -6.89 1.12
C LEU A 123 -7.24 -6.13 0.62
N ALA A 124 -7.30 -5.55 -0.59
CA ALA A 124 -6.21 -4.76 -1.15
C ALA A 124 -5.90 -3.53 -0.29
N LEU A 125 -6.94 -2.82 0.19
CA LEU A 125 -6.80 -1.69 1.10
C LEU A 125 -6.17 -2.10 2.43
N ALA A 126 -6.59 -3.22 3.02
CA ALA A 126 -6.02 -3.71 4.27
C ALA A 126 -4.52 -4.02 4.13
N ILE A 127 -4.11 -4.61 3.00
CA ILE A 127 -2.70 -4.90 2.71
C ILE A 127 -1.91 -3.60 2.47
N SER A 128 -2.48 -2.64 1.74
CA SER A 128 -1.79 -1.40 1.39
C SER A 128 -1.43 -0.54 2.61
N LEU A 129 -2.16 -0.66 3.72
CA LEU A 129 -1.86 0.07 4.96
C LEU A 129 -0.61 -0.44 5.70
N ILE A 130 -0.19 -1.68 5.43
CA ILE A 130 0.95 -2.32 6.12
C ILE A 130 2.26 -2.07 5.36
N LEU A 131 2.21 -2.01 4.02
CA LEU A 131 3.39 -1.84 3.15
C LEU A 131 4.25 -0.61 3.49
N PRO A 132 3.70 0.59 3.78
CA PRO A 132 4.49 1.77 4.12
C PRO A 132 5.45 1.56 5.31
N ILE A 133 5.07 0.73 6.29
CA ILE A 133 5.92 0.42 7.45
C ILE A 133 7.13 -0.41 7.01
N LEU A 134 6.91 -1.40 6.13
CA LEU A 134 7.98 -2.26 5.63
C LEU A 134 8.96 -1.48 4.74
N PHE A 135 8.45 -0.62 3.86
CA PHE A 135 9.29 0.25 3.06
C PHE A 135 10.10 1.23 3.93
N GLY A 136 9.48 1.83 4.95
CA GLY A 136 10.19 2.69 5.90
C GLY A 136 11.29 1.99 6.68
N LEU A 137 11.14 0.70 6.98
CA LEU A 137 12.21 -0.11 7.56
C LEU A 137 13.38 -0.29 6.61
N LEU A 138 13.11 -0.71 5.38
CA LEU A 138 14.17 -0.97 4.40
C LEU A 138 14.92 0.32 4.07
N GLU A 139 14.19 1.41 3.88
CA GLU A 139 14.73 2.73 3.60
C GLU A 139 15.56 3.26 4.79
N GLY A 140 15.02 3.18 6.02
CA GLY A 140 15.71 3.65 7.23
C GLY A 140 16.96 2.85 7.60
N LEU A 141 17.03 1.57 7.19
CA LEU A 141 18.22 0.73 7.34
C LEU A 141 19.19 0.83 6.15
N HIS A 142 18.93 1.70 5.18
CA HIS A 142 19.67 1.84 3.92
C HIS A 142 19.76 0.54 3.09
N ARG A 143 18.76 -0.35 3.20
CA ARG A 143 18.69 -1.63 2.48
C ARG A 143 17.85 -1.52 1.20
N PHE A 144 18.28 -0.65 0.31
CA PHE A 144 17.57 -0.32 -0.93
C PHE A 144 17.49 -1.46 -1.96
N THR A 145 18.34 -2.49 -1.85
CA THR A 145 18.36 -3.61 -2.81
C THR A 145 17.29 -4.67 -2.54
N LEU A 146 16.58 -4.58 -1.41
CA LEU A 146 15.50 -5.50 -1.01
C LEU A 146 14.11 -4.87 -1.16
N LEU A 147 14.04 -3.63 -1.65
CA LEU A 147 12.83 -2.98 -2.15
C LEU A 147 12.52 -3.48 -3.57
#